data_AF-A0A7W8ZJQ2-F1
#
_entry.id   AF-A0A7W8ZJQ2-F1
#
_cell.length_a   1.000
_cell.length_b   1.000
_cell.length_c   1.000
_cell.angle_alpha   90.00
_cell.angle_beta   90.00
_cell.angle_gamma   90.00
#
_symmetry.space_group_name_H-M   'P 1'
#
loop_
_entity.id
_entity.type
_entity.pdbx_description
1 polymer ?
#
loop_
_entity_poly.entity_id
_entity_poly.type
_entity_poly.pdbx_seq_one_letter_code
_entity_poly.pdbx_strand_id
1 'polypeptide(L)'
;MSTAKTQLDIGYGQPIEIKIEFPVSVLSEYNGPDNLDETWDENISYIINESLNDNNLLIKEARIEIYPVSVKIEPAPARNDEVFSYELTLIIKPPGCNFQFIADSLTSAGYQKGLCIKKKSAYNGFETIYTDEYYNLNR
;
A
#
# COMPACT_ATOMS: atom_id res chain seq x y z
N MET A 1 24.14 39.91 23.31
CA MET A 1 23.90 38.46 23.45
C MET A 1 22.63 38.14 22.69
N SER A 2 22.76 37.35 21.63
CA SER A 2 21.69 37.04 20.68
C SER A 2 20.68 36.09 21.31
N THR A 3 19.42 36.50 21.40
CA THR A 3 18.29 35.62 21.68
C THR A 3 18.11 34.70 20.48
N ALA A 4 18.56 33.44 20.63
CA ALA A 4 18.23 32.39 19.68
C ALA A 4 16.70 32.22 19.69
N LYS A 5 16.05 32.74 18.66
CA LYS A 5 14.67 32.36 18.33
C LYS A 5 14.71 30.88 17.98
N THR A 6 14.13 30.04 18.83
CA THR A 6 13.76 28.68 18.47
C THR A 6 12.74 28.79 17.34
N GLN A 7 13.23 28.74 16.09
CA GLN A 7 12.37 28.67 14.93
C GLN A 7 11.78 27.25 14.96
N LEU A 8 10.61 27.12 15.57
CA LEU A 8 9.81 25.91 15.50
C LEU A 8 9.43 25.73 14.03
N ASP A 9 10.18 24.87 13.34
CA ASP A 9 9.83 24.42 11.99
C ASP A 9 8.63 23.49 12.11
N ILE A 10 7.44 24.11 12.28
CA ILE A 10 6.17 23.43 12.15
C ILE A 10 5.93 23.28 10.65
N GLY A 11 6.69 22.40 10.01
CA GLY A 11 6.33 21.87 8.70
C GLY A 11 5.00 21.15 8.90
N TYR A 12 3.89 21.84 8.65
CA TYR A 12 2.53 21.32 8.79
C TYR A 12 2.43 20.03 7.96
N GLY A 13 2.47 18.89 8.65
CA GLY A 13 2.32 17.60 8.00
C GLY A 13 0.98 17.55 7.29
N GLN A 14 0.97 17.12 6.04
CA GLN A 14 -0.23 16.99 5.24
C GLN A 14 -0.72 15.54 5.27
N PRO A 15 -2.02 15.30 5.47
CA PRO A 15 -2.57 13.97 5.33
C PRO A 15 -2.53 13.56 3.86
N ILE A 16 -2.13 12.32 3.61
CA ILE A 16 -2.19 11.68 2.31
C ILE A 16 -2.82 10.30 2.46
N GLU A 17 -3.69 9.94 1.53
CA GLU A 17 -4.29 8.61 1.50
C GLU A 17 -3.59 7.74 0.45
N ILE A 18 -3.24 6.51 0.84
CA ILE A 18 -2.76 5.48 -0.07
C ILE A 18 -3.58 4.19 0.11
N LYS A 19 -3.62 3.37 -0.93
CA LYS A 19 -4.09 1.98 -0.87
C LYS A 19 -2.97 1.06 -1.28
N ILE A 20 -2.80 -0.02 -0.54
CA ILE A 20 -1.92 -1.12 -0.86
C ILE A 20 -2.83 -2.33 -1.06
N GLU A 21 -2.84 -2.86 -2.28
CA GLU A 21 -3.83 -3.83 -2.73
C GLU A 21 -3.17 -5.11 -3.23
N PHE A 22 -3.83 -6.22 -2.96
CA PHE A 22 -3.50 -7.55 -3.47
C PHE A 22 -4.78 -8.31 -3.87
N PRO A 23 -4.78 -9.09 -4.96
CA PRO A 23 -5.80 -10.10 -5.17
C PRO A 23 -5.74 -11.13 -4.05
N VAL A 24 -6.91 -11.48 -3.48
CA VAL A 24 -7.00 -12.48 -2.39
C VAL A 24 -6.48 -13.84 -2.86
N SER A 25 -6.73 -14.20 -4.12
CA SER A 25 -6.16 -15.40 -4.73
C SER A 25 -4.63 -15.44 -4.66
N VAL A 26 -3.95 -14.31 -4.85
CA VAL A 26 -2.49 -14.21 -4.79
C VAL A 26 -1.99 -14.23 -3.35
N LEU A 27 -2.67 -13.55 -2.42
CA LEU A 27 -2.33 -13.63 -0.99
C LEU A 27 -2.35 -15.08 -0.49
N SER A 28 -3.37 -15.85 -0.92
CA SER A 28 -3.52 -17.26 -0.60
C SER A 28 -2.41 -18.15 -1.18
N GLU A 29 -1.67 -17.71 -2.19
CA GLU A 29 -0.58 -18.49 -2.78
C GLU A 29 0.72 -18.40 -1.97
N TYR A 30 0.93 -17.35 -1.17
CA TYR A 30 2.18 -17.18 -0.43
C TYR A 30 2.37 -18.21 0.68
N ASN A 31 1.38 -18.36 1.57
CA ASN A 31 1.43 -19.32 2.69
C ASN A 31 0.27 -20.34 2.69
N GLY A 32 -0.52 -20.38 1.61
CA GLY A 32 -1.71 -21.23 1.51
C GLY A 32 -3.00 -20.50 1.92
N PRO A 33 -4.17 -20.99 1.47
CA PRO A 33 -5.46 -20.32 1.66
C PRO A 33 -5.92 -20.25 3.13
N ASP A 34 -5.42 -21.13 3.98
CA ASP A 34 -5.79 -21.20 5.40
C ASP A 34 -4.98 -20.23 6.28
N ASN A 35 -3.93 -19.60 5.75
CA ASN A 35 -2.97 -18.76 6.49
C ASN A 35 -2.94 -17.31 5.96
N LEU A 36 -4.09 -16.81 5.49
CA LEU A 36 -4.19 -15.45 4.97
C LEU A 36 -3.93 -14.40 6.06
N ASP A 37 -4.40 -14.68 7.28
CA ASP A 37 -4.15 -13.88 8.47
C ASP A 37 -2.65 -13.83 8.79
N GLU A 38 -1.95 -14.97 8.83
CA GLU A 38 -0.49 -15.02 9.03
C GLU A 38 0.27 -14.29 7.91
N THR A 39 -0.14 -14.48 6.65
CA THR A 39 0.47 -13.79 5.50
C THR A 39 0.33 -12.28 5.62
N TRP A 40 -0.82 -11.80 6.06
CA TRP A 40 -1.09 -10.38 6.18
C TRP A 40 -0.53 -9.77 7.47
N ASP A 41 -0.98 -10.25 8.63
CA ASP A 41 -0.69 -9.66 9.93
C ASP A 41 0.80 -9.84 10.31
N GLU A 42 1.37 -11.03 10.11
CA GLU A 42 2.73 -11.31 10.56
C GLU A 42 3.81 -10.90 9.56
N ASN A 43 3.47 -10.80 8.26
CA ASN A 43 4.45 -10.55 7.21
C ASN A 43 4.21 -9.23 6.49
N ILE A 44 3.17 -9.13 5.66
CA ILE A 44 3.00 -7.99 4.75
C ILE A 44 2.76 -6.68 5.52
N SER A 45 1.85 -6.68 6.50
CA SER A 45 1.53 -5.48 7.28
C SER A 45 2.72 -5.02 8.12
N TYR A 46 3.50 -5.97 8.67
CA TYR A 46 4.74 -5.69 9.39
C TYR A 46 5.75 -4.99 8.49
N ILE A 47 6.01 -5.53 7.29
CA ILE A 47 6.95 -4.94 6.32
C ILE A 47 6.51 -3.53 5.91
N ILE A 48 5.21 -3.33 5.66
CA ILE A 48 4.67 -2.01 5.34
C ILE A 48 4.95 -1.04 6.48
N ASN A 49 4.61 -1.41 7.72
CA ASN A 49 4.80 -0.54 8.89
C ASN A 49 6.27 -0.19 9.13
N GLU A 50 7.17 -1.16 9.05
CA GLU A 50 8.62 -0.92 9.17
C GLU A 50 9.11 0.00 8.06
N SER A 51 8.71 -0.25 6.80
CA SER A 51 9.13 0.58 5.67
C SER A 51 8.64 2.04 5.80
N LEU A 52 7.44 2.25 6.35
CA LEU A 52 6.90 3.59 6.65
C LEU A 52 7.69 4.27 7.77
N ASN A 53 8.00 3.52 8.84
CA ASN A 53 8.76 4.01 9.98
C ASN A 53 10.19 4.43 9.58
N ASP A 54 10.88 3.60 8.80
CA ASP A 54 12.23 3.89 8.27
C ASP A 54 12.26 5.17 7.42
N ASN A 55 11.13 5.50 6.78
CA ASN A 55 10.96 6.72 5.99
C ASN A 55 10.30 7.87 6.78
N ASN A 56 10.24 7.77 8.12
CA ASN A 56 9.69 8.77 9.04
C ASN A 56 8.23 9.18 8.72
N LEU A 57 7.42 8.23 8.24
CA LEU A 57 6.00 8.43 7.96
C LEU A 57 5.15 7.94 9.11
N LEU A 58 4.20 8.77 9.53
CA LEU A 58 3.28 8.44 10.61
C LEU A 58 1.93 7.99 10.05
N ILE A 59 1.46 6.82 10.47
CA ILE A 59 0.11 6.36 10.19
C ILE A 59 -0.85 7.12 11.11
N LYS A 60 -1.79 7.87 10.51
CA LYS A 60 -2.90 8.51 11.22
C LYS A 60 -4.09 7.56 11.36
N GLU A 61 -4.38 6.82 10.29
CA GLU A 61 -5.52 5.92 10.22
C GLU A 61 -5.20 4.77 9.27
N ALA A 62 -5.70 3.58 9.59
CA ALA A 62 -5.56 2.38 8.80
C ALA A 62 -6.89 1.63 8.76
N ARG A 63 -7.29 1.16 7.59
CA ARG A 63 -8.49 0.33 7.41
C ARG A 63 -8.24 -0.74 6.35
N ILE A 64 -8.95 -1.85 6.48
CA ILE A 64 -8.95 -2.92 5.50
C ILE A 64 -10.33 -2.96 4.85
N GLU A 65 -10.36 -2.98 3.53
CA GLU A 65 -11.56 -3.25 2.75
C GLU A 65 -11.31 -4.45 1.84
N ILE A 66 -12.29 -5.34 1.71
CA ILE A 66 -12.27 -6.44 0.74
C ILE A 66 -13.45 -6.21 -0.20
N TYR A 67 -13.19 -6.20 -1.51
CA TYR A 67 -14.24 -5.97 -2.50
C TYR A 67 -14.09 -6.89 -3.72
N PRO A 68 -15.22 -7.32 -4.33
CA PRO A 68 -15.18 -8.22 -5.46
C PRO A 68 -14.67 -7.51 -6.72
N VAL A 69 -13.91 -8.23 -7.54
CA VAL A 69 -13.47 -7.83 -8.87
C VAL A 69 -13.75 -8.93 -9.89
N SER A 70 -14.12 -8.52 -11.11
CA SER A 70 -14.25 -9.45 -12.24
C SER A 70 -12.97 -9.43 -13.03
N VAL A 71 -12.21 -10.52 -12.96
CA VAL A 71 -10.95 -10.67 -13.68
C VAL A 71 -11.22 -11.14 -15.10
N LYS A 72 -10.68 -10.43 -16.10
CA LYS A 72 -10.73 -10.86 -17.50
C LYS A 72 -9.35 -11.37 -17.95
N ILE A 73 -9.20 -12.69 -18.00
CA ILE A 73 -8.01 -13.33 -18.57
C ILE A 73 -8.40 -13.89 -19.94
N GLU A 74 -8.08 -13.22 -21.05
CA GLU A 74 -8.28 -13.84 -22.37
C GLU A 74 -7.23 -14.94 -22.61
N PRO A 75 -7.59 -16.13 -23.17
CA PRO A 75 -8.89 -16.54 -23.70
C PRO A 75 -9.81 -17.27 -22.69
N ALA A 76 -9.50 -17.23 -21.40
CA ALA A 76 -10.29 -17.87 -20.35
C ALA A 76 -11.57 -17.09 -19.99
N PRO A 77 -12.62 -17.76 -19.49
CA PRO A 77 -13.81 -17.08 -18.98
C PRO A 77 -13.45 -16.15 -17.81
N ALA A 78 -14.20 -15.05 -17.69
CA ALA A 78 -14.04 -14.13 -16.58
C ALA A 78 -14.20 -14.88 -15.25
N ARG A 79 -13.25 -14.71 -14.34
CA ARG A 79 -13.32 -15.28 -12.99
C ARG A 79 -13.62 -14.17 -12.00
N ASN A 80 -14.40 -14.50 -10.97
CA ASN A 80 -14.57 -13.62 -9.84
C ASN A 80 -13.38 -13.82 -8.91
N ASP A 81 -12.77 -12.72 -8.50
CA ASP A 81 -11.78 -12.68 -7.43
C ASP A 81 -12.17 -11.55 -6.47
N GLU A 82 -11.44 -11.43 -5.38
CA GLU A 82 -11.58 -10.34 -4.43
C GLU A 82 -10.26 -9.58 -4.34
N VAL A 83 -10.32 -8.27 -4.12
CA VAL A 83 -9.14 -7.47 -3.82
C VAL A 83 -9.15 -7.17 -2.33
N PHE A 84 -8.08 -7.55 -1.66
CA PHE A 84 -7.72 -7.07 -0.34
C PHE A 84 -7.09 -5.69 -0.48
N SER A 85 -7.63 -4.69 0.19
CA SER A 85 -7.19 -3.29 0.12
C SER A 85 -6.88 -2.77 1.51
N TYR A 86 -5.60 -2.54 1.78
CA TYR A 86 -5.13 -1.85 2.98
C TYR A 86 -5.01 -0.36 2.71
N GLU A 87 -5.90 0.41 3.30
CA GLU A 87 -5.95 1.85 3.11
C GLU A 87 -5.35 2.57 4.31
N LEU A 88 -4.43 3.47 4.02
CA LEU A 88 -3.68 4.22 5.00
C LEU A 88 -3.87 5.70 4.78
N THR A 89 -4.15 6.43 5.86
CA THR A 89 -3.95 7.88 5.91
C THR A 89 -2.63 8.15 6.62
N LEU A 90 -1.67 8.72 5.93
CA LEU A 90 -0.33 9.03 6.44
C LEU A 90 -0.18 10.54 6.64
N ILE A 91 0.66 10.95 7.58
CA ILE A 91 1.10 12.34 7.73
C ILE A 91 2.49 12.49 7.08
N ILE A 92 2.56 13.28 6.01
CA ILE A 92 3.80 13.55 5.26
C ILE A 92 4.25 14.99 5.42
N LYS A 93 5.56 15.24 5.44
CA LYS A 93 6.12 16.60 5.35
C LYS A 93 6.39 16.97 3.88
N PRO A 94 6.25 18.24 3.47
CA PRO A 94 6.68 18.70 2.16
C PRO A 94 8.17 18.40 1.90
N PRO A 95 8.60 18.15 0.64
CA PRO A 95 7.87 18.31 -0.62
C PRO A 95 6.98 17.12 -1.02
N GLY A 96 6.72 16.18 -0.12
CA GLY A 96 5.92 14.99 -0.37
C GLY A 96 6.78 13.72 -0.37
N CYS A 97 6.14 12.55 -0.44
CA CYS A 97 6.82 11.26 -0.38
C CYS A 97 6.58 10.45 -1.66
N ASN A 98 7.64 9.81 -2.16
CA ASN A 98 7.55 8.71 -3.12
C ASN A 98 7.36 7.41 -2.32
N PHE A 99 6.36 6.59 -2.64
CA PHE A 99 6.07 5.34 -1.92
C PHE A 99 6.72 4.09 -2.53
N GLN A 100 7.64 4.27 -3.48
CA GLN A 100 8.36 3.15 -4.10
C GLN A 100 9.10 2.29 -3.06
N PHE A 101 9.55 2.86 -1.95
CA PHE A 101 10.21 2.11 -0.87
C PHE A 101 9.32 0.99 -0.27
N ILE A 102 7.99 1.14 -0.30
CA ILE A 102 7.05 0.10 0.15
C ILE A 102 7.12 -1.09 -0.81
N ALA A 103 7.04 -0.81 -2.11
CA ALA A 103 7.15 -1.84 -3.13
C ALA A 103 8.53 -2.51 -3.10
N ASP A 104 9.61 -1.77 -2.95
CA ASP A 104 10.97 -2.31 -2.88
C ASP A 104 11.15 -3.22 -1.66
N SER A 105 10.59 -2.84 -0.51
CA SER A 105 10.64 -3.64 0.73
C SER A 105 9.85 -4.94 0.59
N LEU A 106 8.63 -4.88 0.06
CA LEU A 106 7.79 -6.05 -0.19
C LEU A 106 8.42 -6.98 -1.24
N THR A 107 8.99 -6.41 -2.30
CA THR A 107 9.71 -7.16 -3.34
C THR A 107 10.92 -7.89 -2.78
N SER A 108 11.71 -7.22 -1.95
CA SER A 108 12.89 -7.81 -1.31
C SER A 108 12.52 -8.97 -0.37
N ALA A 109 11.33 -8.93 0.21
CA ALA A 109 10.77 -9.99 1.05
C ALA A 109 9.99 -11.07 0.26
N GLY A 110 9.90 -10.96 -1.07
CA GLY A 110 9.23 -11.92 -1.94
C GLY A 110 7.73 -11.68 -2.16
N TYR A 111 7.15 -10.61 -1.62
CA TYR A 111 5.72 -10.28 -1.69
C TYR A 111 5.34 -9.33 -2.84
N GLN A 112 6.09 -9.34 -3.95
CA GLN A 112 5.83 -8.49 -5.11
C GLN A 112 4.61 -8.90 -5.95
N LYS A 113 4.32 -10.21 -6.01
CA LYS A 113 3.32 -10.77 -6.92
C LYS A 113 1.95 -10.23 -6.54
N GLY A 114 1.27 -9.64 -7.51
CA GLY A 114 -0.07 -9.07 -7.33
C GLY A 114 -0.10 -7.78 -6.50
N LEU A 115 1.03 -7.15 -6.19
CA LEU A 115 1.05 -5.89 -5.45
C LEU A 115 0.61 -4.72 -6.34
N CYS A 116 -0.28 -3.87 -5.81
CA CYS A 116 -0.62 -2.58 -6.39
C CYS A 116 -0.64 -1.49 -5.31
N ILE A 117 -0.02 -0.35 -5.58
CA ILE A 117 -0.03 0.80 -4.67
C ILE A 117 -0.67 1.97 -5.40
N LYS A 118 -1.67 2.56 -4.76
CA LYS A 118 -2.40 3.72 -5.26
C LYS A 118 -2.28 4.86 -4.27
N LYS A 119 -2.25 6.08 -4.79
CA LYS A 119 -2.23 7.32 -4.02
C LYS A 119 -3.46 8.15 -4.39
N LYS A 120 -4.09 8.74 -3.38
CA LYS A 120 -5.19 9.68 -3.63
C LYS A 120 -4.65 10.96 -4.24
N SER A 121 -5.09 11.23 -5.45
CA SER A 121 -4.93 12.48 -6.18
C SER A 121 -5.92 13.51 -5.67
N ALA A 122 -5.55 14.78 -5.77
CA ALA A 122 -6.45 15.88 -5.44
C ALA A 122 -7.66 15.98 -6.38
N TYR A 123 -7.55 15.42 -7.60
CA TYR A 123 -8.52 15.62 -8.68
C TYR A 123 -9.17 14.33 -9.20
N ASN A 124 -8.45 13.22 -9.23
CA ASN A 124 -8.86 12.02 -9.98
C ASN A 124 -9.10 10.77 -9.10
N GLY A 125 -9.43 10.95 -7.82
CA GLY A 125 -9.57 9.82 -6.91
C GLY A 125 -8.22 9.13 -6.68
N PHE A 126 -8.15 7.81 -6.76
CA PHE A 126 -6.91 7.06 -6.55
C PHE A 126 -6.17 6.81 -7.87
N GLU A 127 -4.90 7.22 -7.93
CA GLU A 127 -3.99 7.00 -9.05
C GLU A 127 -2.99 5.89 -8.69
N THR A 128 -2.80 4.94 -9.61
CA THR A 128 -1.80 3.88 -9.44
C THR A 128 -0.39 4.47 -9.54
N ILE A 129 0.42 4.23 -8.52
CA ILE A 129 1.83 4.67 -8.46
C ILE A 129 2.82 3.49 -8.53
N TYR A 130 2.34 2.27 -8.27
CA TYR A 130 3.07 1.03 -8.51
C TYR A 130 2.07 -0.08 -8.84
N THR A 131 2.41 -0.95 -9.79
CA THR A 131 1.66 -2.17 -10.06
C THR A 131 2.60 -3.26 -10.54
N ASP A 132 2.47 -4.44 -9.96
CA ASP A 132 3.05 -5.65 -10.49
C ASP A 132 2.25 -6.15 -11.70
N GLU A 133 2.90 -6.89 -12.60
CA GLU A 133 2.30 -7.40 -13.82
C GLU A 133 1.13 -8.37 -13.54
N TYR A 134 1.24 -9.19 -12.47
CA TYR A 134 0.16 -10.10 -12.08
C TYR A 134 -1.08 -9.37 -11.58
N TYR A 135 -0.96 -8.15 -11.06
CA TYR A 135 -2.14 -7.41 -10.60
C TYR A 135 -3.05 -7.05 -11.79
N ASN A 136 -2.47 -6.65 -12.93
CA ASN A 136 -3.25 -6.32 -14.14
C ASN A 136 -3.92 -7.54 -14.77
N LEU A 137 -3.32 -8.72 -14.63
CA LEU A 137 -3.94 -9.99 -15.05
C LEU A 137 -5.12 -10.40 -14.16
N ASN A 138 -5.28 -9.74 -13.00
CA ASN A 138 -6.29 -10.03 -11.98
C ASN A 138 -7.30 -8.89 -11.79
N ARG A 139 -7.51 -8.05 -12.82
CA ARG A 139 -8.50 -6.96 -12.82
C ARG A 139 -9.34 -6.88 -14.08
#